data_AF-A0A936MQH4-F1
#
_entry.id   AF-A0A936MQH4-F1
#
_cell.length_a   1.000
_cell.length_b   1.000
_cell.length_c   1.000
_cell.angle_alpha   90.00
_cell.angle_beta   90.00
_cell.angle_gamma   90.00
#
_symmetry.space_group_name_H-M   'P 1'
#
loop_
_entity.id
_entity.type
_entity.pdbx_description
1 polymer ?
#
loop_
_entity_poly.entity_id
_entity_poly.type
_entity_poly.pdbx_seq_one_letter_code
_entity_poly.pdbx_strand_id
1 'polypeptide(L)'
;MKHVRWGIIGSLAAGLVAIPAFADDQAQQQQGQAQPQAPQPIQEEPLRGDVDTTEIALAQTPPAVRQAIEKWAQGATIKEVHEVRQGSRIQYMAEIEREGKNLEVLVSQQGQVLLAGEDVGVDEDWF
;
A
#
# COMPACT_ATOMS: atom_id res chain seq x y z
N MET A 1 -20.12 18.76 14.11
CA MET A 1 -20.31 17.55 14.95
C MET A 1 -21.64 16.91 14.59
N LYS A 2 -21.63 15.64 14.15
CA LYS A 2 -22.83 14.84 13.89
C LYS A 2 -22.52 13.41 14.32
N HIS A 3 -23.09 12.95 15.43
CA HIS A 3 -22.95 11.57 15.88
C HIS A 3 -23.99 10.69 15.18
N VAL A 4 -23.64 9.44 14.90
CA VAL A 4 -24.62 8.36 14.67
C VAL A 4 -24.28 7.22 15.62
N ARG A 5 -25.28 6.77 16.38
CA ARG A 5 -25.23 5.62 17.28
C ARG A 5 -26.09 4.53 16.67
N TRP A 6 -25.64 3.28 16.67
CA TRP A 6 -26.50 2.11 16.54
C TRP A 6 -26.02 1.04 17.53
N GLY A 7 -26.92 0.48 18.32
CA GLY A 7 -26.59 -0.47 19.38
C GLY A 7 -27.18 -1.89 19.19
N ILE A 8 -26.49 -2.84 19.84
CA ILE A 8 -26.98 -3.99 20.62
C ILE A 8 -28.26 -4.73 20.15
N ILE A 9 -28.10 -5.99 19.69
CA ILE A 9 -28.87 -7.21 20.08
C ILE A 9 -27.91 -8.42 19.94
N GLY A 10 -27.86 -9.47 20.77
CA GLY A 10 -28.47 -9.69 22.10
C GLY A 10 -29.24 -11.02 22.27
N SER A 11 -28.58 -12.19 22.37
CA SER A 11 -29.24 -13.46 22.79
C SER A 11 -28.32 -14.55 23.35
N LEU A 12 -28.78 -15.21 24.41
CA LEU A 12 -28.22 -16.43 25.04
C LEU A 12 -28.81 -17.71 24.41
N ALA A 13 -28.09 -18.82 24.53
CA ALA A 13 -28.68 -20.13 24.91
C ALA A 13 -27.61 -21.04 25.53
N ALA A 14 -27.99 -21.89 26.49
CA ALA A 14 -27.08 -22.72 27.31
C ALA A 14 -27.27 -24.23 27.09
N GLY A 15 -26.26 -25.03 27.44
CA GLY A 15 -26.29 -26.49 27.50
C GLY A 15 -25.24 -27.02 28.50
N LEU A 16 -25.56 -28.08 29.25
CA LEU A 16 -24.86 -28.52 30.48
C LEU A 16 -24.63 -30.06 30.48
N VAL A 17 -23.93 -30.60 31.51
CA VAL A 17 -23.81 -32.04 31.90
C VAL A 17 -22.75 -32.87 31.10
N ALA A 18 -21.87 -33.74 31.66
CA ALA A 18 -21.35 -34.01 33.02
C ALA A 18 -20.02 -34.83 32.99
N ILE A 19 -19.41 -35.12 34.16
CA ILE A 19 -18.09 -35.77 34.37
C ILE A 19 -18.26 -37.07 35.20
N PRO A 20 -17.50 -38.16 34.93
CA PRO A 20 -16.64 -38.79 35.97
C PRO A 20 -15.29 -39.31 35.39
N ALA A 21 -14.11 -39.02 35.97
CA ALA A 21 -13.44 -39.59 37.16
C ALA A 21 -12.28 -40.56 36.79
N PHE A 22 -11.38 -40.83 37.74
CA PHE A 22 -10.07 -41.54 37.63
C PHE A 22 -8.95 -40.70 36.94
N ALA A 23 -7.92 -40.15 37.60
CA ALA A 23 -6.98 -40.60 38.65
C ALA A 23 -5.68 -41.21 38.08
N ASP A 24 -4.62 -40.40 38.18
CA ASP A 24 -3.17 -40.71 38.21
C ASP A 24 -2.52 -41.62 37.15
N ASP A 25 -2.10 -40.98 36.03
CA ASP A 25 -0.70 -41.10 35.57
C ASP A 25 -0.26 -39.77 34.90
N GLN A 26 0.57 -38.96 35.59
CA GLN A 26 1.09 -37.70 35.06
C GLN A 26 2.47 -37.90 34.40
N ALA A 27 2.54 -38.59 33.27
CA ALA A 27 3.78 -38.78 32.53
C ALA A 27 3.71 -38.57 31.00
N GLN A 28 2.77 -37.73 30.52
CA GLN A 28 2.74 -37.31 29.11
C GLN A 28 2.15 -35.90 28.90
N GLN A 29 2.64 -34.92 29.66
CA GLN A 29 2.43 -33.52 29.30
C GLN A 29 3.33 -33.16 28.10
N GLN A 30 2.76 -32.40 27.14
CA GLN A 30 3.46 -31.77 25.99
C GLN A 30 3.83 -32.66 24.78
N GLN A 31 2.84 -33.30 24.15
CA GLN A 31 2.84 -33.52 22.69
C GLN A 31 1.40 -33.73 22.21
N GLY A 32 0.88 -32.86 21.33
CA GLY A 32 -0.46 -33.03 20.74
C GLY A 32 -1.53 -32.01 21.15
N GLN A 33 -1.22 -30.98 21.95
CA GLN A 33 -2.05 -29.78 21.96
C GLN A 33 -1.80 -29.00 20.67
N ALA A 34 -2.58 -29.32 19.63
CA ALA A 34 -2.98 -28.32 18.66
C ALA A 34 -3.77 -27.25 19.41
N GLN A 35 -3.06 -26.30 20.00
CA GLN A 35 -3.63 -25.01 20.29
C GLN A 35 -4.27 -24.54 18.98
N PRO A 36 -5.57 -24.17 18.94
CA PRO A 36 -5.96 -23.17 17.99
C PRO A 36 -5.10 -21.96 18.35
N GLN A 37 -3.99 -21.79 17.63
CA GLN A 37 -3.20 -20.57 17.70
C GLN A 37 -4.23 -19.47 17.52
N ALA A 38 -4.39 -18.59 18.51
CA ALA A 38 -5.15 -17.36 18.31
C ALA A 38 -4.66 -16.81 16.97
N PRO A 39 -5.55 -16.62 15.98
CA PRO A 39 -5.15 -16.47 14.58
C PRO A 39 -4.01 -15.47 14.57
N GLN A 40 -2.82 -15.96 14.18
CA GLN A 40 -1.57 -15.20 14.24
C GLN A 40 -1.93 -13.80 13.75
N PRO A 41 -1.68 -12.72 14.52
CA PRO A 41 -2.12 -11.38 14.16
C PRO A 41 -1.71 -11.22 12.72
N ILE A 42 -2.72 -11.15 11.82
CA ILE A 42 -2.59 -11.63 10.45
C ILE A 42 -1.29 -11.03 9.96
N GLN A 43 -0.28 -11.84 9.64
CA GLN A 43 0.90 -11.28 9.00
C GLN A 43 0.33 -10.75 7.71
N GLU A 44 0.08 -9.45 7.66
CA GLU A 44 -0.66 -8.78 6.61
C GLU A 44 0.19 -9.02 5.37
N GLU A 45 -0.17 -10.07 4.62
CA GLU A 45 0.53 -10.44 3.40
C GLU A 45 0.56 -9.15 2.58
N PRO A 46 1.74 -8.62 2.20
CA PRO A 46 1.84 -7.33 1.56
C PRO A 46 1.24 -7.42 0.15
N LEU A 47 -0.09 -7.33 0.10
CA LEU A 47 -0.93 -7.16 -1.09
C LEU A 47 -0.97 -5.68 -1.52
N ARG A 48 -0.26 -4.80 -0.79
CA ARG A 48 0.32 -3.58 -1.35
C ARG A 48 1.68 -3.96 -1.94
N GLY A 49 1.78 -4.04 -3.27
CA GLY A 49 3.05 -4.27 -3.93
C GLY A 49 3.97 -3.06 -3.70
N ASP A 50 5.15 -3.31 -3.14
CA ASP A 50 6.12 -2.28 -2.78
C ASP A 50 6.43 -1.38 -3.99
N VAL A 51 6.22 -0.07 -3.81
CA VAL A 51 6.55 0.96 -4.80
C VAL A 51 7.94 1.50 -4.45
N ASP A 52 8.94 1.09 -5.22
CA ASP A 52 10.31 1.56 -5.09
C ASP A 52 10.50 2.80 -5.95
N THR A 53 10.78 3.94 -5.32
CA THR A 53 10.92 5.24 -5.98
C THR A 53 12.36 5.74 -5.83
N THR A 54 13.08 5.87 -6.95
CA THR A 54 14.48 6.34 -6.99
C THR A 54 14.56 7.66 -7.75
N GLU A 55 15.07 8.73 -7.13
CA GLU A 55 15.41 9.97 -7.85
C GLU A 55 16.50 9.72 -8.92
N ILE A 56 16.29 10.24 -10.13
CA ILE A 56 17.21 10.12 -11.27
C ILE A 56 17.27 11.44 -12.05
N ALA A 57 18.36 11.67 -12.77
CA ALA A 57 18.42 12.81 -13.68
C ALA A 57 17.47 12.61 -14.87
N LEU A 58 16.79 13.66 -15.33
CA LEU A 58 15.95 13.65 -16.55
C LEU A 58 16.69 13.06 -17.77
N ALA A 59 18.01 13.25 -17.86
CA ALA A 59 18.85 12.70 -18.92
C ALA A 59 18.99 11.16 -18.90
N GLN A 60 18.73 10.50 -17.76
CA GLN A 60 18.71 9.04 -17.62
C GLN A 60 17.36 8.43 -18.05
N THR A 61 16.30 9.23 -18.14
CA THR A 61 14.99 8.75 -18.63
C THR A 61 15.06 8.34 -20.11
N PRO A 62 14.26 7.35 -20.54
CA PRO A 62 14.10 7.00 -21.94
C PRO A 62 13.73 8.22 -22.81
N PRO A 63 14.18 8.32 -24.08
CA PRO A 63 13.89 9.48 -24.92
C PRO A 63 12.40 9.81 -25.07
N ALA A 64 11.53 8.80 -25.12
CA ALA A 64 10.08 8.98 -25.19
C ALA A 64 9.49 9.57 -23.89
N VAL A 65 10.01 9.15 -22.73
CA VAL A 65 9.62 9.66 -21.41
C VAL A 65 10.02 11.12 -21.29
N ARG A 66 11.27 11.45 -21.63
CA ARG A 66 11.80 12.81 -21.65
C ARG A 66 10.97 13.76 -22.49
N GLN A 67 10.67 13.37 -23.73
CA GLN A 67 9.82 14.15 -24.63
C GLN A 67 8.41 14.35 -24.09
N ALA A 68 7.84 13.35 -23.40
CA ALA A 68 6.53 13.48 -22.76
C ALA A 68 6.55 14.46 -21.58
N ILE A 69 7.57 14.37 -20.70
CA ILE A 69 7.77 15.28 -19.57
C ILE A 69 7.99 16.72 -20.08
N GLU A 70 8.93 16.94 -21.00
CA GLU A 70 9.22 18.25 -21.59
C GLU A 70 7.99 18.88 -22.28
N LYS A 71 7.22 18.07 -23.03
CA LYS A 71 5.99 18.50 -23.69
C LYS A 71 4.88 18.84 -22.69
N TRP A 72 4.79 18.14 -21.56
CA TRP A 72 3.81 18.43 -20.51
C TRP A 72 4.23 19.65 -19.68
N ALA A 73 5.53 19.78 -19.39
CA ALA A 73 6.13 20.93 -18.73
C ALA A 73 5.92 22.24 -19.50
N GLN A 74 5.86 22.20 -20.84
CA GLN A 74 5.60 23.39 -21.70
C GLN A 74 6.55 24.57 -21.43
N GLY A 75 7.79 24.29 -21.01
CA GLY A 75 8.79 25.30 -20.62
C GLY A 75 8.74 25.73 -19.15
N ALA A 76 7.90 25.11 -18.32
CA ALA A 76 7.95 25.22 -16.86
C ALA A 76 9.19 24.53 -16.27
N THR A 77 9.50 24.83 -15.00
CA THR A 77 10.71 24.33 -14.33
C THR A 77 10.50 22.89 -13.87
N ILE A 78 11.18 21.94 -14.48
CA ILE A 78 11.27 20.56 -13.94
C ILE A 78 12.18 20.60 -12.71
N LYS A 79 11.67 20.16 -11.56
CA LYS A 79 12.37 20.15 -10.26
C LYS A 79 13.14 18.85 -10.09
N GLU A 80 12.39 17.76 -9.98
CA GLU A 80 12.89 16.42 -9.67
C GLU A 80 12.25 15.40 -10.62
N VAL A 81 12.91 14.26 -10.79
CA VAL A 81 12.43 13.14 -11.62
C VAL A 81 12.74 11.84 -10.90
N HIS A 82 11.75 10.95 -10.78
CA HIS A 82 11.91 9.66 -10.12
C HIS A 82 11.57 8.52 -11.06
N GLU A 83 12.36 7.44 -11.01
CA GLU A 83 11.96 6.14 -11.53
C GLU A 83 11.11 5.43 -10.45
N VAL A 84 9.88 5.09 -10.79
CA VAL A 84 8.89 4.44 -9.93
C VAL A 84 8.73 3.00 -10.40
N ARG A 85 9.20 2.04 -9.61
CA ARG A 85 9.09 0.61 -9.87
C ARG A 85 7.97 0.01 -9.02
N GLN A 86 6.98 -0.58 -9.67
CA GLN A 86 5.90 -1.31 -9.01
C GLN A 86 5.92 -2.75 -9.53
N GLY A 87 6.57 -3.64 -8.77
CA GLY A 87 6.86 -5.00 -9.21
C GLY A 87 7.66 -5.04 -10.52
N SER A 88 7.05 -5.52 -11.61
CA SER A 88 7.66 -5.59 -12.93
C SER A 88 7.43 -4.36 -13.82
N ARG A 89 6.72 -3.33 -13.32
CA ARG A 89 6.38 -2.12 -14.08
C ARG A 89 7.33 -0.99 -13.72
N ILE A 90 7.93 -0.36 -14.74
CA ILE A 90 8.73 0.86 -14.58
C ILE A 90 7.94 2.04 -15.14
N GLN A 91 7.80 3.07 -14.31
CA GLN A 91 7.16 4.35 -14.59
C GLN A 91 8.12 5.47 -14.19
N TYR A 92 7.84 6.69 -14.66
CA TYR A 92 8.67 7.86 -14.37
C TYR A 92 7.77 9.00 -13.92
N MET A 93 8.03 9.53 -12.73
CA MET A 93 7.34 10.68 -12.18
C MET A 93 8.24 11.90 -12.35
N ALA A 94 7.67 13.05 -12.71
CA ALA A 94 8.42 14.31 -12.78
C ALA A 94 7.65 15.42 -12.07
N GLU A 95 8.34 16.11 -11.17
CA GLU A 95 7.87 17.28 -10.46
C GLU A 95 8.17 18.55 -11.28
N ILE A 96 7.19 19.43 -11.42
CA ILE A 96 7.19 20.56 -12.33
C ILE A 96 6.56 21.78 -11.66
N GLU A 97 7.34 22.82 -11.43
CA GLU A 97 6.85 24.09 -10.89
C GLU A 97 6.37 25.00 -12.02
N ARG A 98 5.07 25.33 -11.99
CA ARG A 98 4.44 26.28 -12.92
C ARG A 98 3.66 27.34 -12.14
N GLU A 99 3.99 28.62 -12.36
CA GLU A 99 3.28 29.75 -11.74
C GLU A 99 3.22 29.69 -10.19
N GLY A 100 4.23 29.06 -9.56
CA GLY A 100 4.29 28.86 -8.11
C GLY A 100 3.42 27.72 -7.57
N LYS A 101 2.80 26.92 -8.44
CA LYS A 101 2.13 25.65 -8.11
C LYS A 101 3.06 24.49 -8.42
N ASN A 102 3.00 23.46 -7.58
CA ASN A 102 3.69 22.21 -7.86
C ASN A 102 2.79 21.27 -8.66
N LEU A 103 3.31 20.76 -9.77
CA LEU A 103 2.59 19.90 -10.68
C LEU A 103 3.38 18.62 -10.89
N GLU A 104 2.69 17.49 -10.95
CA GLU A 104 3.33 16.21 -11.18
C GLU A 104 2.77 15.52 -12.43
N VAL A 105 3.64 14.78 -13.10
CA VAL A 105 3.30 13.95 -14.26
C VAL A 105 3.94 12.58 -14.15
N LEU A 106 3.10 11.54 -14.12
CA LEU A 106 3.51 10.13 -14.16
C LEU A 106 3.41 9.60 -15.60
N VAL A 107 4.51 9.05 -16.10
CA VAL A 107 4.70 8.63 -17.48
C VAL A 107 5.17 7.17 -17.53
N SER A 108 4.59 6.36 -18.43
CA SER A 108 5.07 5.01 -18.67
C SER A 108 6.44 5.01 -19.36
N GLN A 109 7.19 3.92 -19.28
CA GLN A 109 8.46 3.74 -20.02
C GLN A 109 8.35 4.02 -21.54
N GLN A 110 7.15 3.97 -22.12
CA GLN A 110 6.87 4.22 -23.54
C GLN A 110 6.59 5.71 -23.86
N GLY A 111 6.62 6.61 -22.87
CA GLY A 111 6.29 8.03 -23.04
C GLY A 111 4.79 8.36 -23.00
N GLN A 112 3.94 7.41 -22.57
CA GLN A 112 2.52 7.67 -22.38
C GLN A 112 2.28 8.28 -21.00
N VAL A 113 1.68 9.47 -20.94
CA VAL A 113 1.20 10.05 -19.67
C VAL A 113 0.10 9.16 -19.11
N LEU A 114 0.26 8.74 -17.85
CA LEU A 114 -0.64 7.88 -17.09
C LEU A 114 -1.49 8.69 -16.10
N LEU A 115 -0.87 9.66 -15.44
CA LEU A 115 -1.48 10.56 -14.47
C LEU A 115 -0.78 11.92 -14.53
N ALA A 116 -1.52 13.02 -14.34
CA ALA A 116 -0.95 14.36 -14.30
C ALA A 116 -1.89 15.35 -13.61
N GLY A 117 -1.35 16.31 -12.87
CA GLY A 117 -2.15 17.21 -12.05
C GLY A 117 -1.33 18.10 -11.10
N GLU A 118 -2.02 18.75 -10.17
CA GLU A 118 -1.48 19.53 -9.06
C GLU A 118 -1.63 18.67 -7.80
N ASP A 119 -0.58 18.53 -6.98
CA ASP A 119 -0.54 17.56 -5.86
C ASP A 119 -0.94 16.12 -6.29
N VAL A 120 -0.25 15.58 -7.32
CA VAL A 120 -0.31 14.14 -7.64
C VAL A 120 0.68 13.32 -6.82
N GLY A 121 1.33 13.98 -5.85
CA GLY A 121 2.24 13.37 -4.91
C GLY A 121 1.63 12.08 -4.40
N VAL A 122 2.42 11.02 -4.42
CA VAL A 122 2.01 9.72 -3.90
C VAL A 122 1.99 9.84 -2.38
N ASP A 123 0.98 10.54 -1.85
CA ASP A 123 0.71 10.69 -0.43
C ASP A 123 0.77 9.29 0.20
N GLU A 124 1.63 9.15 1.20
CA GLU A 124 2.00 7.86 1.81
C GLU A 124 0.82 7.11 2.49
N ASP A 125 -0.38 7.73 2.46
CA ASP A 125 -1.63 7.32 3.08
C ASP A 125 -2.74 6.86 2.08
N TRP A 126 -2.48 6.75 0.76
CA TRP A 126 -3.53 6.39 -0.22
C TRP A 126 -3.47 4.95 -0.81
N PHE A 127 -3.63 3.92 0.04
CA PHE A 127 -4.06 2.57 -0.37
C PHE A 127 -4.90 1.84 0.67
#